data_AF-A0A7V6MUJ8-F1
#
_entry.id   AF-A0A7V6MUJ8-F1
#
_cell.length_a   1.000
_cell.length_b   1.000
_cell.length_c   1.000
_cell.angle_alpha   90.00
_cell.angle_beta   90.00
_cell.angle_gamma   90.00
#
_symmetry.space_group_name_H-M   'P 1'
#
loop_
_entity.id
_entity.type
_entity.pdbx_description
1 polymer ?
#
loop_
_entity_poly.entity_id
_entity_poly.type
_entity_poly.pdbx_seq_one_letter_code
_entity_poly.pdbx_strand_id
1 'polypeptide(L)'
;AIGIAIAFHNIPEGISVAIPIYFATGSKIKAIKYTFLSGIAEPVGALLAFLVLRPFINEFFLGAVFAIVAGIMLYISFEELIPTSRQYGHNRLALISTFVGISIMPLSGAIGVPLT
;
A
#
# COMPACT_ATOMS: atom_id res chain seq x y z
N ALA A 1 13.91 6.34 8.92
CA ALA A 1 14.11 5.29 7.93
C ALA A 1 12.76 4.70 7.50
N ILE A 2 12.25 3.67 8.18
CA ILE A 2 11.05 2.90 7.79
C ILE A 2 9.78 3.76 7.73
N GLY A 3 9.53 4.64 8.71
CA GLY A 3 8.31 5.47 8.72
C GLY A 3 8.21 6.46 7.54
N ILE A 4 9.34 6.92 6.99
CA ILE A 4 9.35 7.78 5.80
C ILE A 4 9.06 6.95 4.55
N ALA A 5 9.67 5.78 4.42
CA ALA A 5 9.36 4.84 3.34
C ALA A 5 7.87 4.45 3.36
N ILE A 6 7.30 4.24 4.55
CA ILE A 6 5.87 3.97 4.71
C ILE A 6 5.02 5.12 4.15
N ALA A 7 5.32 6.35 4.59
CA ALA A 7 4.61 7.53 4.09
C ALA A 7 4.66 7.69 2.56
N PHE A 8 5.76 7.28 1.92
CA PHE A 8 5.90 7.35 0.46
C PHE A 8 5.06 6.32 -0.31
N HIS A 9 4.83 5.08 0.18
CA HIS A 9 3.89 4.17 -0.51
C HIS A 9 2.42 4.50 -0.23
N ASN A 10 2.12 5.10 0.91
CA ASN A 10 0.74 5.48 1.25
C ASN A 10 0.16 6.51 0.27
N ILE A 11 1.00 7.30 -0.42
CA ILE A 11 0.54 8.23 -1.47
C ILE A 11 -0.02 7.45 -2.68
N PRO A 12 0.76 6.57 -3.37
CA PRO A 12 0.24 5.68 -4.40
C PRO A 12 -0.96 4.83 -3.96
N GLU A 13 -0.96 4.30 -2.73
CA GLU A 13 -2.05 3.49 -2.20
C GLU A 13 -3.33 4.33 -2.00
N GLY A 14 -3.21 5.53 -1.44
CA GLY A 14 -4.34 6.44 -1.33
C GLY A 14 -4.97 6.77 -2.70
N ILE A 15 -4.15 6.94 -3.73
CA ILE A 15 -4.60 7.16 -5.11
C ILE A 15 -5.31 5.91 -5.65
N SER A 16 -4.77 4.71 -5.43
CA SER A 16 -5.36 3.45 -5.90
C SER A 16 -6.72 3.16 -5.25
N VAL A 17 -6.94 3.62 -4.00
CA VAL A 17 -8.24 3.53 -3.31
C VAL A 17 -9.20 4.64 -3.78
N ALA A 18 -8.72 5.88 -3.96
CA ALA A 18 -9.57 7.02 -4.27
C ALA A 18 -10.20 6.94 -5.67
N ILE A 19 -9.42 6.50 -6.67
CA ILE A 19 -9.84 6.53 -8.09
C ILE A 19 -11.05 5.63 -8.36
N PRO A 20 -11.06 4.33 -7.96
CA PRO A 20 -12.22 3.46 -8.17
C PRO A 20 -13.48 3.98 -7.47
N ILE A 21 -13.33 4.53 -6.25
CA ILE A 21 -14.46 5.10 -5.50
C ILE A 21 -15.03 6.32 -6.22
N TYR A 22 -14.18 7.18 -6.80
CA TYR A 22 -14.64 8.28 -7.62
C TYR A 22 -15.40 7.79 -8.86
N PHE A 23 -14.87 6.82 -9.58
CA PHE A 23 -15.55 6.26 -10.76
C PHE A 23 -16.86 5.55 -10.43
N ALA A 24 -16.96 4.90 -9.26
CA ALA A 24 -18.18 4.23 -8.81
C ALA A 24 -19.25 5.21 -8.28
N THR A 25 -18.85 6.35 -7.71
CA THR A 25 -19.78 7.26 -7.00
C THR A 25 -19.99 8.62 -7.64
N GLY A 26 -19.13 9.03 -8.58
CA GLY A 26 -19.10 10.36 -9.19
C GLY A 26 -18.75 11.51 -8.24
N SER A 27 -18.43 11.24 -6.96
CA SER A 27 -18.28 12.28 -5.93
C SER A 27 -16.84 12.33 -5.39
N LYS A 28 -16.15 13.45 -5.64
CA LYS A 28 -14.81 13.72 -5.11
C LYS A 28 -14.76 13.71 -3.58
N ILE A 29 -15.81 14.24 -2.94
CA ILE A 29 -15.91 14.28 -1.47
C ILE A 29 -16.04 12.87 -0.90
N LYS A 30 -16.84 11.99 -1.54
CA LYS A 30 -16.93 10.58 -1.12
C LYS A 30 -15.60 9.86 -1.29
N ALA A 31 -14.92 10.05 -2.43
CA ALA A 31 -13.60 9.47 -2.67
C ALA A 31 -12.59 9.88 -1.58
N ILE A 32 -12.46 11.17 -1.30
CA ILE A 32 -11.57 11.68 -0.24
C ILE A 32 -11.96 11.10 1.12
N LYS A 33 -13.25 11.09 1.47
CA LYS A 33 -13.72 10.59 2.77
C LYS A 33 -13.38 9.12 2.97
N TYR A 34 -13.66 8.27 1.97
CA TYR A 34 -13.39 6.83 2.09
C TYR A 34 -11.91 6.51 2.06
N THR A 35 -11.11 7.19 1.23
CA THR A 35 -9.65 7.05 1.25
C THR A 35 -9.06 7.49 2.59
N PHE A 36 -9.56 8.58 3.18
CA PHE A 36 -9.12 9.03 4.50
C PHE A 36 -9.47 8.02 5.60
N LEU A 37 -10.69 7.46 5.57
CA LEU A 37 -11.09 6.40 6.49
C LEU A 37 -10.22 5.15 6.34
N SER A 38 -9.83 4.78 5.11
CA SER A 38 -8.88 3.71 4.85
C SER A 38 -7.51 4.02 5.46
N GLY A 39 -7.00 5.24 5.28
CA GLY A 39 -5.72 5.66 5.85
C GLY A 39 -5.69 5.67 7.38
N ILE A 40 -6.83 5.89 8.05
CA ILE A 40 -6.94 5.77 9.51
C ILE A 40 -6.82 4.31 9.98
N ALA A 41 -7.11 3.32 9.12
CA ALA A 41 -7.03 1.91 9.50
C ALA A 41 -5.61 1.50 9.88
N GLU A 42 -4.58 2.09 9.28
CA GLU A 42 -3.17 1.82 9.60
C GLU A 42 -2.77 2.20 11.04
N PRO A 43 -2.91 3.47 11.49
CA PRO A 43 -2.56 3.83 12.86
C PRO A 43 -3.43 3.13 13.90
N VAL A 44 -4.72 2.88 13.59
CA VAL A 44 -5.60 2.11 14.46
C VAL A 44 -5.13 0.66 14.56
N GLY A 45 -4.81 0.03 13.43
CA GLY A 45 -4.26 -1.32 13.38
C GLY A 45 -2.95 -1.44 14.14
N ALA A 46 -2.04 -0.46 13.98
CA ALA A 46 -0.79 -0.39 14.72
C ALA A 46 -1.02 -0.28 16.24
N LEU A 47 -1.96 0.57 16.67
CA LEU A 47 -2.30 0.72 18.07
C LEU A 47 -2.91 -0.56 18.66
N LEU A 48 -3.86 -1.19 17.96
CA LEU A 48 -4.49 -2.43 18.39
C LEU A 48 -3.47 -3.58 18.46
N ALA A 49 -2.62 -3.71 17.43
CA ALA A 49 -1.53 -4.68 17.41
C ALA A 49 -0.59 -4.45 18.60
N PHE A 50 -0.21 -3.20 18.88
CA PHE A 50 0.63 -2.90 20.04
C PHE A 50 -0.06 -3.27 21.36
N LEU A 51 -1.32 -2.89 21.57
CA LEU A 51 -2.01 -3.15 22.83
C LEU A 51 -2.22 -4.65 23.11
N VAL A 52 -2.50 -5.44 22.08
CA VAL A 52 -2.81 -6.87 22.21
C VAL A 52 -1.56 -7.74 22.14
N LEU A 53 -0.65 -7.42 21.21
CA LEU A 53 0.46 -8.30 20.86
C LEU A 53 1.75 -7.95 21.60
N ARG A 54 1.84 -6.81 22.30
CA ARG A 54 3.04 -6.38 23.05
C ARG A 54 3.73 -7.49 23.85
N PRO A 55 3.05 -8.35 24.65
CA PRO A 55 3.74 -9.40 25.41
C PRO A 55 4.29 -10.54 24.53
N PHE A 56 3.85 -10.65 23.28
CA PHE A 56 4.26 -11.67 22.31
C PHE A 56 5.25 -11.16 21.26
N ILE A 57 5.56 -9.86 21.24
CA ILE A 57 6.50 -9.26 20.29
C ILE A 57 7.91 -9.82 20.58
N ASN A 58 8.40 -10.64 19.66
CA ASN A 58 9.78 -11.09 19.56
C ASN A 58 10.19 -11.12 18.07
N GLU A 59 11.48 -11.33 17.79
CA GLU A 59 12.02 -11.30 16.42
C GLU A 59 11.33 -12.30 15.49
N PHE A 60 11.07 -13.52 15.97
CA PHE A 60 10.39 -14.55 15.20
C PHE A 60 8.96 -14.14 14.85
N PHE A 61 8.20 -13.65 15.82
CA PHE A 61 6.82 -13.19 15.61
C PHE A 61 6.77 -12.01 14.65
N LEU A 62 7.65 -11.02 14.82
CA LEU A 62 7.72 -9.86 13.94
C LEU A 62 8.08 -10.27 12.50
N GLY A 63 9.04 -11.18 12.32
CA GLY A 63 9.39 -11.74 11.03
C GLY A 63 8.22 -12.48 10.36
N ALA A 64 7.49 -13.29 11.12
CA ALA A 64 6.29 -13.98 10.63
C ALA A 64 5.19 -12.99 10.20
N VAL A 65 4.93 -11.96 10.99
CA VAL A 65 3.97 -10.90 10.64
C VAL A 65 4.39 -10.18 9.37
N PHE A 66 5.66 -9.79 9.23
CA PHE A 66 6.15 -9.16 7.99
C PHE A 66 6.01 -10.07 6.77
N ALA A 67 6.30 -11.37 6.90
CA ALA A 67 6.11 -12.32 5.81
C ALA A 67 4.63 -12.48 5.40
N ILE A 68 3.73 -12.53 6.38
CA ILE A 68 2.27 -12.59 6.13
C ILE A 68 1.80 -11.31 5.42
N VAL A 69 2.18 -10.13 5.91
CA VAL A 69 1.81 -8.85 5.30
C VAL A 69 2.35 -8.74 3.88
N ALA A 70 3.60 -9.14 3.65
CA ALA A 70 4.18 -9.18 2.31
C ALA A 70 3.36 -10.08 1.37
N GLY A 71 2.94 -11.27 1.84
CA GLY A 71 2.08 -12.17 1.08
C GLY A 71 0.72 -11.55 0.71
N ILE A 72 0.07 -10.87 1.66
CA ILE A 72 -1.20 -10.17 1.43
C ILE A 72 -1.04 -9.09 0.36
N MET A 73 0.02 -8.28 0.46
CA MET A 73 0.28 -7.20 -0.51
C MET A 73 0.60 -7.72 -1.91
N LEU A 74 1.31 -8.86 -2.01
CA LEU A 74 1.53 -9.54 -3.28
C LEU A 74 0.23 -10.05 -3.89
N TYR A 75 -0.63 -10.70 -3.10
CA TYR A 75 -1.93 -11.18 -3.57
C TYR A 75 -2.78 -10.04 -4.14
N ILE A 76 -2.94 -8.94 -3.38
CA ILE A 76 -3.68 -7.75 -3.83
C ILE A 76 -3.08 -7.20 -5.13
N SER A 77 -1.75 -7.15 -5.23
CA SER A 77 -1.08 -6.65 -6.43
C SER A 77 -1.34 -7.52 -7.67
N PHE A 78 -1.23 -8.84 -7.53
CA PHE A 78 -1.35 -9.79 -8.65
C PHE A 78 -2.78 -10.08 -9.06
N GLU A 79 -3.71 -10.21 -8.11
CA GLU A 79 -5.08 -10.61 -8.38
C GLU A 79 -6.03 -9.42 -8.51
N GLU A 80 -5.72 -8.26 -7.90
CA GLU A 80 -6.60 -7.09 -7.95
C GLU A 80 -6.01 -5.97 -8.80
N LEU A 81 -4.85 -5.41 -8.42
CA LEU A 81 -4.33 -4.17 -9.01
C LEU A 81 -3.87 -4.34 -10.47
N ILE A 82 -3.03 -5.34 -10.75
CA ILE A 82 -2.51 -5.59 -12.10
C ILE A 82 -3.65 -5.96 -13.07
N PRO A 83 -4.56 -6.90 -12.76
CA PRO A 83 -5.68 -7.21 -13.64
C PRO A 83 -6.60 -6.00 -13.86
N THR A 84 -6.92 -5.25 -12.81
CA THR A 84 -7.75 -4.04 -12.92
C THR A 84 -7.12 -2.99 -13.83
N SER A 85 -5.80 -2.78 -13.73
CA SER A 85 -5.10 -1.85 -14.63
C SER A 85 -5.21 -2.24 -16.11
N ARG A 86 -5.31 -3.54 -16.41
CA ARG A 86 -5.42 -4.09 -17.77
C ARG A 86 -6.84 -4.06 -18.33
N GLN A 87 -7.86 -4.02 -17.47
CA GLN A 87 -9.28 -3.96 -17.90
C GLN A 87 -9.59 -2.69 -18.71
N TYR A 88 -8.80 -1.63 -18.57
CA TYR A 88 -8.94 -0.39 -19.35
C TYR A 88 -8.35 -0.48 -20.78
N GLY A 89 -7.96 -1.66 -21.26
CA GLY A 89 -7.56 -1.91 -22.66
C GLY A 89 -6.10 -1.56 -23.00
N HIS A 90 -5.32 -1.05 -22.05
CA HIS A 90 -3.96 -0.55 -22.28
C HIS A 90 -2.87 -1.50 -21.73
N ASN A 91 -2.87 -2.77 -22.16
CA ASN A 91 -2.00 -3.83 -21.63
C ASN A 91 -0.50 -3.47 -21.59
N ARG A 92 0.03 -2.86 -22.66
CA ARG A 92 1.46 -2.49 -22.73
C ARG A 92 1.81 -1.37 -21.75
N LEU A 93 0.92 -0.38 -21.60
CA LEU A 93 1.10 0.71 -20.66
C LEU A 93 1.01 0.19 -19.22
N ALA A 94 0.01 -0.64 -18.91
CA ALA A 94 -0.13 -1.28 -17.60
C ALA A 94 1.13 -2.05 -17.19
N LEU A 95 1.71 -2.83 -18.11
CA LEU A 95 2.94 -3.57 -17.88
C LEU A 95 4.13 -2.61 -17.61
N ILE A 96 4.34 -1.60 -18.46
CA ILE A 96 5.41 -0.62 -18.28
C ILE A 96 5.25 0.12 -16.95
N SER A 97 4.05 0.62 -16.64
CA SER A 97 3.76 1.33 -15.39
C SER A 97 3.97 0.44 -14.16
N THR A 98 3.67 -0.86 -14.25
CA THR A 98 3.97 -1.83 -13.18
C THR A 98 5.48 -1.91 -12.91
N PHE A 99 6.30 -2.09 -13.96
CA PHE A 99 7.76 -2.12 -13.82
C PHE A 99 8.37 -0.81 -13.32
N VAL A 100 7.80 0.33 -13.77
CA VAL A 100 8.19 1.65 -13.25
C VAL A 100 7.85 1.76 -11.76
N GLY A 101 6.65 1.34 -11.34
CA GLY A 101 6.23 1.32 -9.94
C GLY A 101 7.16 0.49 -9.05
N ILE A 102 7.54 -0.71 -9.51
CA ILE A 102 8.52 -1.58 -8.82
C ILE A 102 9.86 -0.87 -8.63
N SER A 103 10.31 -0.09 -9.63
CA SER A 103 11.58 0.62 -9.58
C SER A 103 11.58 1.86 -8.68
N ILE A 104 10.43 2.53 -8.51
CA ILE A 104 10.33 3.77 -7.72
C ILE A 104 10.68 3.53 -6.24
N MET A 105 10.25 2.42 -5.67
CA MET A 105 10.43 2.19 -4.24
C MET A 105 11.90 2.00 -3.83
N PRO A 106 12.69 1.13 -4.48
CA PRO A 106 14.12 1.01 -4.21
C PRO A 106 14.90 2.31 -4.48
N LEU A 107 14.51 3.08 -5.51
CA LEU A 107 15.14 4.36 -5.83
C LEU A 107 14.86 5.44 -4.79
N SER A 108 13.72 5.38 -4.09
CA SER A 108 13.44 6.32 -2.98
C SER A 108 14.48 6.22 -1.86
N GLY A 109 15.08 5.05 -1.65
CA GLY A 109 16.19 4.85 -0.71
C GLY A 109 17.49 5.53 -1.15
N ALA A 110 17.72 5.65 -2.46
CA ALA A 110 18.90 6.30 -3.02
C ALA A 110 18.86 7.85 -2.93
N ILE A 111 17.68 8.43 -2.70
CA ILE A 111 17.46 9.90 -2.61
C ILE A 111 17.62 10.42 -1.17
N GLY A 112 18.11 9.59 -0.24
CA GLY A 112 18.45 10.00 1.13
C GLY A 112 17.44 9.59 2.20
N VAL A 113 16.54 8.66 1.90
CA VAL A 113 15.77 7.94 2.92
C VAL A 113 16.53 6.66 3.24
N PRO A 114 17.24 6.54 4.38
CA PRO A 114 17.96 5.30 4.68
C PRO A 114 16.93 4.18 4.80
N LEU A 115 17.04 3.16 3.94
CA LEU A 115 16.28 1.91 4.02
C LEU A 115 16.99 0.85 4.88
N THR A 116 18.10 1.24 5.50
CA THR A 116 18.89 0.48 6.48
C THR A 116 18.90 1.21 7.81
#